data_AF-A0A3R6W8C5-F1
#
_entry.id   AF-A0A3R6W8C5-F1
#
_cell.length_a   1.000
_cell.length_b   1.000
_cell.length_c   1.000
_cell.angle_alpha   90.00
_cell.angle_beta   90.00
_cell.angle_gamma   90.00
#
_symmetry.space_group_name_H-M   'P 1'
#
loop_
_entity.id
_entity.type
_entity.pdbx_description
1 polymer ?
#
loop_
_entity_poly.entity_id
_entity_poly.type
_entity_poly.pdbx_seq_one_letter_code
_entity_poly.pdbx_strand_id
1 'polypeptide(L)'
;MFVILKQNLWRSSVISLPMLHFQRLARADIAAASWLRRLSTSHAPLRFLIVEGYSEEGRKELVDNGAGIASDLYATMLASSAGSIPTTHHVIYPTDGPFELPDLSQFDGVAWTGC
;
A
#
# COMPACT_ATOMS: atom_id res chain seq x y z
N MET A 1 10.01 -15.05 2.35
CA MET A 1 11.41 -14.69 2.68
C MET A 1 11.82 -13.54 1.76
N PHE A 2 11.93 -12.33 2.28
CA PHE A 2 12.32 -11.15 1.48
C PHE A 2 13.78 -10.80 1.80
N VAL A 3 14.61 -10.69 0.75
CA VAL A 3 16.02 -10.27 0.86
C VAL A 3 16.12 -8.85 0.34
N ILE A 4 16.51 -7.91 1.20
CA ILE A 4 16.90 -6.54 0.81
C ILE A 4 18.43 -6.47 0.93
N LEU A 5 19.11 -6.33 -0.20
CA LEU A 5 20.56 -6.13 -0.25
C LEU A 5 20.92 -4.73 0.23
N LYS A 6 21.51 -4.66 1.42
CA LYS A 6 22.08 -3.45 2.01
C LYS A 6 23.47 -3.22 1.38
N GLN A 7 23.59 -2.26 0.45
CA GLN A 7 24.89 -1.86 -0.09
C GLN A 7 25.66 -1.07 0.99
N ASN A 8 26.84 -1.60 1.37
CA ASN A 8 27.73 -1.03 2.38
C ASN A 8 28.75 -0.06 1.75
N LEU A 9 28.94 1.06 2.45
CA LEU A 9 30.20 1.75 2.76
C LEU A 9 31.38 1.64 1.78
N TRP A 10 31.80 2.80 1.26
CA TRP A 10 33.22 3.11 1.07
C TRP A 10 33.56 4.40 1.81
N ARG A 11 34.56 4.31 2.71
CA ARG A 11 35.21 5.46 3.36
C ARG A 11 36.40 5.88 2.51
N SER A 12 36.59 7.18 2.33
CA SER A 12 37.92 7.81 2.25
C SER A 12 37.81 9.31 2.55
N SER A 13 38.90 9.86 3.08
CA SER A 13 38.94 10.92 4.08
C SER A 13 39.07 12.35 3.51
N VAL A 14 38.79 13.31 4.41
CA VAL A 14 39.26 14.71 4.48
C VAL A 14 38.74 15.70 3.42
N ILE A 15 37.85 16.61 3.85
CA ILE A 15 38.02 18.07 3.83
C ILE A 15 37.03 18.63 4.87
N SER A 16 37.52 19.21 5.95
CA SER A 16 36.70 19.95 6.91
C SER A 16 36.36 21.31 6.34
N LEU A 17 35.09 21.52 5.99
CA LEU A 17 34.48 22.82 5.74
C LEU A 17 33.32 23.00 6.74
N PRO A 18 33.10 24.19 7.32
CA PRO A 18 32.12 24.39 8.37
C PRO A 18 30.70 24.12 7.87
N MET A 19 30.17 22.99 8.31
CA MET A 19 28.88 22.41 7.96
C MET A 19 27.76 23.02 8.80
N LEU A 20 27.51 24.34 8.71
CA LEU A 20 26.45 24.99 9.49
C LEU A 20 25.56 25.99 8.74
N HIS A 21 25.59 26.05 7.40
CA HIS A 21 24.67 26.95 6.67
C HIS A 21 23.87 26.35 5.50
N PHE A 22 24.21 25.15 5.01
CA PHE A 22 23.49 24.55 3.86
C PHE A 22 22.39 23.53 4.24
N GLN A 23 22.33 23.03 5.48
CA GLN A 23 21.32 22.03 5.87
C GLN A 23 19.94 22.62 6.18
N ARG A 24 19.84 23.93 6.39
CA ARG A 24 18.59 24.60 6.77
C ARG A 24 17.72 25.01 5.56
N LEU A 25 18.33 25.16 4.38
CA LEU A 25 17.62 25.52 3.14
C LEU A 25 16.99 24.30 2.47
N ALA A 26 17.71 23.18 2.34
CA ALA A 26 17.18 21.95 1.74
C ALA A 26 15.98 21.35 2.51
N ARG A 27 15.95 21.51 3.84
CA ARG A 27 14.83 21.04 4.68
C ARG A 27 13.57 21.88 4.53
N ALA A 28 13.72 23.19 4.32
CA ALA A 28 12.59 24.09 4.09
C ALA A 28 11.95 23.82 2.72
N ASP A 29 12.75 23.54 1.70
CA ASP A 29 12.27 23.23 0.35
C ASP A 29 11.52 21.90 0.27
N ILE A 30 12.01 20.85 0.94
CA ILE A 30 11.29 19.56 1.03
C ILE A 30 9.98 19.72 1.81
N ALA A 31 10.00 20.47 2.92
CA ALA A 31 8.78 20.74 3.68
C ALA A 31 7.76 21.55 2.86
N ALA A 32 8.18 22.62 2.20
CA ALA A 32 7.31 23.45 1.35
C ALA A 32 6.77 22.69 0.13
N ALA A 33 7.60 21.89 -0.55
CA ALA A 33 7.16 21.02 -1.64
C ALA A 33 6.18 19.94 -1.14
N SER A 34 6.36 19.43 0.08
CA SER A 34 5.42 18.48 0.71
C SER A 34 4.10 19.14 1.14
N TRP A 35 4.12 20.42 1.52
CA TRP A 35 2.93 21.21 1.85
C TRP A 35 2.15 21.57 0.58
N LEU A 36 2.82 22.04 -0.47
CA LEU A 36 2.20 22.35 -1.76
C LEU A 36 1.62 21.08 -2.43
N ARG A 37 2.29 19.93 -2.31
CA ARG A 37 1.75 18.63 -2.77
C ARG A 37 0.51 18.20 -1.99
N ARG A 38 0.48 18.44 -0.67
CA ARG A 38 -0.71 18.18 0.18
C ARG A 38 -1.90 19.06 -0.17
N LEU A 39 -1.67 20.27 -0.65
CA LEU A 39 -2.73 21.23 -0.97
C LEU A 39 -3.34 21.00 -2.37
N SER A 40 -2.70 20.23 -3.26
CA SER A 40 -2.94 20.35 -4.71
C SER A 40 -3.56 19.14 -5.42
N THR A 41 -4.08 18.12 -4.74
CA THR A 41 -4.95 17.15 -5.44
C THR A 41 -6.08 16.69 -4.54
N SER A 42 -7.31 17.02 -4.91
CA SER A 42 -8.44 16.13 -4.64
C SER A 42 -8.15 14.83 -5.39
N HIS A 43 -7.40 13.91 -4.78
CA HIS A 43 -7.24 12.58 -5.34
C HIS A 43 -8.62 11.93 -5.28
N ALA A 44 -9.10 11.43 -6.43
CA ALA A 44 -10.17 10.45 -6.40
C ALA A 44 -9.75 9.30 -5.46
N PRO A 45 -10.69 8.68 -4.72
CA PRO A 45 -10.34 7.58 -3.84
C PRO A 45 -9.60 6.49 -4.61
N LEU A 46 -8.53 5.93 -4.05
CA LEU A 46 -7.87 4.76 -4.64
C LEU A 46 -8.85 3.60 -4.63
N ARG A 47 -9.06 2.96 -5.78
CA ARG A 47 -10.01 1.86 -5.98
C ARG A 47 -9.23 0.54 -6.06
N PHE A 48 -9.38 -0.31 -5.06
CA PHE A 48 -8.74 -1.63 -5.04
C PHE A 48 -9.70 -2.73 -5.48
N LEU A 49 -9.23 -3.67 -6.29
CA LEU A 49 -9.87 -4.97 -6.44
C LEU A 49 -9.22 -5.94 -5.43
N ILE A 50 -10.02 -6.59 -4.60
CA ILE A 50 -9.56 -7.65 -3.69
C ILE A 50 -10.09 -8.97 -4.24
N VAL A 51 -9.18 -9.87 -4.59
CA VAL A 51 -9.47 -11.23 -5.04
C VAL A 51 -9.44 -12.15 -3.83
N GLU A 52 -10.61 -12.55 -3.35
CA GLU A 52 -10.73 -13.48 -2.23
C GLU A 52 -10.53 -14.92 -2.71
N GLY A 53 -9.31 -15.43 -2.56
CA GLY A 53 -8.92 -16.74 -3.08
C GLY A 53 -9.26 -17.92 -2.16
N TYR A 54 -9.70 -17.71 -0.93
CA TYR A 54 -10.22 -18.82 -0.11
C TYR A 54 -11.56 -19.32 -0.67
N SER A 55 -11.77 -20.64 -0.72
CA SER A 55 -13.08 -21.22 -1.04
C SER A 55 -14.13 -20.83 -0.01
N GLU A 56 -15.41 -21.02 -0.33
CA GLU A 56 -16.50 -20.82 0.63
C GLU A 56 -16.25 -21.59 1.94
N GLU A 57 -15.81 -22.85 1.85
CA GLU A 57 -15.46 -23.68 3.00
C GLU A 57 -14.25 -23.13 3.76
N GLY A 58 -13.21 -22.70 3.06
CA GLY A 58 -12.02 -22.12 3.68
C GLY A 58 -12.32 -20.83 4.44
N ARG A 59 -13.17 -19.96 3.88
CA ARG A 59 -13.65 -18.75 4.58
C ARG A 59 -14.50 -19.12 5.79
N LYS A 60 -15.36 -20.12 5.66
CA LYS A 60 -16.16 -20.64 6.77
C LYS A 60 -15.26 -21.18 7.89
N GLU A 61 -14.22 -21.94 7.55
CA GLU A 61 -13.27 -22.47 8.54
C GLU A 61 -12.55 -21.34 9.29
N LEU A 62 -12.13 -20.28 8.59
CA LEU A 62 -11.54 -19.10 9.24
C LEU A 62 -12.50 -18.49 10.27
N VAL A 63 -13.76 -18.27 9.86
CA VAL A 63 -14.79 -17.68 10.73
C VAL A 63 -15.13 -18.59 11.91
N ASP A 64 -15.29 -19.89 11.67
CA ASP A 64 -15.60 -20.88 12.71
C ASP A 64 -14.47 -21.00 13.76
N ASN A 65 -13.22 -20.69 13.37
CA ASN A 65 -12.06 -20.64 14.27
C ASN A 65 -11.80 -19.23 14.85
N GLY A 66 -12.74 -18.29 14.70
CA GLY A 66 -12.70 -16.96 15.30
C GLY A 66 -11.86 -15.93 14.56
N ALA A 67 -11.44 -16.21 13.32
CA ALA A 67 -10.80 -15.24 12.44
C ALA A 67 -11.83 -14.49 11.57
N GLY A 68 -11.45 -13.32 11.06
CA GLY A 68 -12.18 -12.69 9.94
C GLY A 68 -11.74 -13.27 8.60
N ILE A 69 -12.52 -13.04 7.54
CA ILE A 69 -12.10 -13.40 6.18
C ILE A 69 -10.93 -12.51 5.71
N ALA A 70 -10.13 -13.01 4.78
CA ALA A 70 -8.91 -12.33 4.37
C ALA A 70 -9.19 -11.01 3.63
N SER A 71 -10.30 -10.93 2.88
CA SER A 71 -10.69 -9.70 2.19
C SER A 71 -10.88 -8.51 3.15
N ASP A 72 -11.46 -8.74 4.33
CA ASP A 72 -11.70 -7.69 5.32
C ASP A 72 -10.39 -7.20 5.95
N LEU A 73 -9.48 -8.14 6.22
CA LEU A 73 -8.12 -7.84 6.68
C LEU A 73 -7.39 -6.97 5.66
N TYR A 74 -7.43 -7.34 4.38
CA TYR A 74 -6.75 -6.61 3.32
C TYR A 74 -7.38 -5.24 3.06
N ALA A 75 -8.72 -5.13 3.07
CA ALA A 75 -9.40 -3.84 2.97
C ALA A 75 -8.94 -2.88 4.08
N THR A 76 -8.85 -3.38 5.32
CA THR A 76 -8.37 -2.63 6.48
C THR A 76 -6.90 -2.21 6.33
N MET A 77 -6.03 -3.15 5.91
CA MET A 77 -4.61 -2.88 5.71
C MET A 77 -4.36 -1.86 4.59
N LEU A 78 -5.08 -1.96 3.48
CA LEU A 78 -4.98 -1.03 2.35
C LEU A 78 -5.42 0.38 2.74
N ALA A 79 -6.56 0.51 3.42
CA ALA A 79 -7.03 1.79 3.95
C ALA A 79 -6.02 2.40 4.94
N SER A 80 -5.46 1.58 5.83
CA SER A 80 -4.46 2.03 6.82
C SER A 80 -3.13 2.44 6.17
N SER A 81 -2.77 1.81 5.06
CA SER A 81 -1.51 2.06 4.34
C SER A 81 -1.59 3.27 3.40
N ALA A 82 -2.80 3.69 2.99
CA ALA A 82 -3.01 4.80 2.06
C ALA A 82 -2.81 6.19 2.69
N GLY A 83 -2.50 6.26 3.99
CA GLY A 83 -2.27 7.52 4.69
C GLY A 83 -3.51 8.40 4.70
N SER A 84 -3.43 9.58 4.07
CA SER A 84 -4.57 10.52 3.96
C SER A 84 -5.38 10.39 2.67
N ILE A 85 -5.03 9.45 1.78
CA ILE A 85 -5.74 9.25 0.52
C ILE A 85 -6.97 8.36 0.81
N PRO A 86 -8.20 8.79 0.48
CA PRO A 86 -9.37 7.94 0.62
C PRO A 86 -9.23 6.66 -0.20
N THR A 87 -9.74 5.54 0.30
CA THR A 87 -9.73 4.26 -0.41
C THR A 87 -11.14 3.70 -0.53
N THR A 88 -11.36 2.94 -1.60
CA THR A 88 -12.53 2.09 -1.80
C THR A 88 -12.05 0.74 -2.29
N HIS A 89 -12.88 -0.29 -2.16
CA HIS A 89 -12.54 -1.62 -2.65
C HIS A 89 -13.77 -2.35 -3.19
N HIS A 90 -13.52 -3.30 -4.08
CA HIS A 90 -14.48 -4.29 -4.55
C HIS A 90 -13.89 -5.68 -4.29
N VAL A 91 -14.68 -6.61 -3.76
CA VAL A 91 -14.25 -7.98 -3.50
C VAL A 91 -14.86 -8.92 -4.54
N ILE A 92 -14.07 -9.84 -5.07
CA ILE A 92 -14.54 -10.94 -5.91
C ILE A 92 -14.14 -12.29 -5.31
N TYR A 93 -14.95 -13.31 -5.57
CA TYR A 93 -14.80 -14.67 -5.01
C TYR A 93 -14.70 -15.69 -6.15
N PRO A 94 -13.55 -15.79 -6.84
CA PRO A 94 -13.39 -16.64 -8.01
C PRO A 94 -13.53 -18.15 -7.73
N THR A 95 -13.51 -18.55 -6.46
CA THR A 95 -13.64 -19.95 -6.01
C THR A 95 -15.09 -20.39 -5.79
N ASP A 96 -16.04 -19.45 -5.75
CA ASP A 96 -17.45 -19.73 -5.41
C ASP A 96 -18.30 -20.17 -6.63
N GLY A 97 -17.71 -20.23 -7.82
CA GLY A 97 -18.44 -20.55 -9.04
C GLY A 97 -17.75 -20.07 -10.32
N PRO A 98 -18.48 -19.97 -11.44
CA PRO A 98 -17.91 -19.46 -12.68
C PRO A 98 -17.40 -18.03 -12.48
N PHE A 99 -16.14 -17.81 -12.86
CA PHE A 99 -15.49 -16.52 -12.73
C PHE A 99 -15.65 -15.68 -13.99
N GLU A 100 -16.17 -14.46 -13.82
CA GLU A 100 -16.12 -13.40 -14.82
C GLU A 100 -15.14 -12.32 -14.38
N LEU A 101 -14.18 -12.01 -15.26
CA LEU A 101 -13.19 -10.97 -15.00
C LEU A 101 -13.87 -9.59 -15.05
N PRO A 102 -13.87 -8.80 -13.96
CA PRO A 102 -14.37 -7.43 -14.03
C PRO A 102 -13.45 -6.57 -14.91
N ASP A 103 -13.97 -5.46 -15.43
CA ASP A 103 -13.14 -4.46 -16.11
C ASP A 103 -12.05 -3.96 -15.16
N LEU A 104 -10.80 -4.36 -15.40
CA LEU A 104 -9.66 -4.04 -14.53
C LEU A 104 -9.25 -2.57 -14.62
N SER A 105 -9.63 -1.86 -15.69
CA SER A 105 -9.25 -0.45 -15.90
C SER A 105 -9.86 0.50 -14.87
N GLN A 106 -10.87 0.03 -14.12
CA GLN A 106 -11.55 0.80 -13.09
C GLN A 106 -10.81 0.82 -11.73
N PHE A 107 -9.75 0.01 -11.57
CA PHE A 107 -9.04 -0.18 -10.31
C PHE A 107 -7.59 0.35 -10.40
N ASP A 108 -7.13 0.98 -9.32
CA ASP A 108 -5.77 1.50 -9.17
C ASP A 108 -4.79 0.41 -8.69
N GLY A 109 -5.32 -0.69 -8.13
CA GLY A 109 -4.51 -1.80 -7.65
C GLY A 109 -5.32 -3.06 -7.37
N VAL A 110 -4.62 -4.19 -7.32
CA VAL A 110 -5.20 -5.51 -7.04
C VAL A 110 -4.50 -6.12 -5.82
N ALA A 111 -5.26 -6.65 -4.89
CA ALA A 111 -4.79 -7.50 -3.80
C ALA A 111 -5.35 -8.91 -3.99
N TRP A 112 -4.51 -9.93 -3.81
CA TRP A 112 -4.90 -11.33 -3.89
C TRP A 112 -4.70 -12.00 -2.54
N THR A 113 -5.73 -12.66 -2.02
CA THR A 113 -5.70 -13.40 -0.75
C THR A 113 -5.84 -14.90 -0.97
N GLY A 114 -5.44 -15.71 0.03
CA GLY A 114 -5.63 -17.18 0.00
C GLY A 114 -4.76 -17.94 -1.02
N CYS A 115 -4.87 -19.27 -0.98
CA CYS A 115 -4.37 -20.23 -1.95
C CYS A 115 -5.10 -21.57 -1.81
#